data_AF-A0A7S3YHA6-F1
#
_entry.id   AF-A0A7S3YHA6-F1
#
_cell.length_a   1.000
_cell.length_b   1.000
_cell.length_c   1.000
_cell.angle_alpha   90.00
_cell.angle_beta   90.00
_cell.angle_gamma   90.00
#
_symmetry.space_group_name_H-M   'P 1'
#
loop_
_entity.id
_entity.type
_entity.pdbx_description
1 polymer ?
#
loop_
_entity_poly.entity_id
_entity_poly.type
_entity_poly.pdbx_seq_one_letter_code
_entity_poly.pdbx_strand_id
1 'polypeptide(L)'
;REQIIPVFRMSTMLWAIVTMAVVAESAWESRVSVGEKNVGEESEILCERNWVVVLSTGRAGSTSLMKMIDSVPKISMYGENHGLLNLLYDQLLEGFEATNEAFHHNAIDSIRIRKATQDFLLEMMGHRDNNETFVGFKQLTKRIPNLNLVSETFPCAKYIINYRRNISAQVQAHMNRDMDPELRGPDFEEKTRKFLQNQTDYLMAFHREHEQNSYATQ
;
A
#
# COMPACT_ATOMS: atom_id res chain seq x y z
N ARG A 1 66.58 -23.28 31.02
CA ARG A 1 65.96 -23.00 29.69
C ARG A 1 64.85 -22.00 29.94
N GLU A 2 65.16 -20.71 29.86
CA GLU A 2 64.19 -19.63 30.03
C GLU A 2 63.40 -19.47 28.74
N GLN A 3 62.06 -19.53 28.82
CA GLN A 3 61.17 -19.25 27.71
C GLN A 3 60.85 -17.75 27.70
N ILE A 4 61.41 -17.05 26.72
CA ILE A 4 61.09 -15.67 26.40
C ILE A 4 59.75 -15.67 25.65
N ILE A 5 58.69 -15.15 26.27
CA ILE A 5 57.39 -14.94 25.63
C ILE A 5 57.48 -13.65 24.79
N PRO A 6 57.21 -13.69 23.48
CA PRO A 6 57.28 -12.49 22.64
C PRO A 6 56.07 -11.57 22.90
N VAL A 7 56.33 -10.40 23.49
CA VAL A 7 55.34 -9.33 23.81
C VAL A 7 54.91 -8.53 22.56
N PHE A 8 55.10 -9.06 21.35
CA PHE A 8 55.10 -8.26 20.12
C PHE A 8 53.98 -8.61 19.14
N ARG A 9 52.71 -8.73 19.57
CA ARG A 9 51.56 -8.83 18.63
C ARG A 9 50.22 -8.25 19.10
N MET A 10 50.13 -7.49 20.21
CA MET A 10 48.85 -6.89 20.61
C MET A 10 48.56 -5.50 20.01
N SER A 11 49.57 -4.72 19.57
CA SER A 11 49.30 -3.32 19.16
C SER A 11 48.70 -3.18 17.76
N THR A 12 49.06 -4.05 16.81
CA THR A 12 48.52 -4.01 15.44
C THR A 12 47.06 -4.42 15.37
N MET A 13 46.64 -5.32 16.25
CA MET A 13 45.26 -5.81 16.30
C MET A 13 44.32 -4.76 16.91
N LEU A 14 44.77 -4.01 17.93
CA LEU A 14 43.99 -2.88 18.46
C LEU A 14 43.83 -1.75 17.42
N TRP A 15 44.87 -1.45 16.65
CA TRP A 15 44.80 -0.44 15.60
C TRP A 15 43.83 -0.81 14.48
N ALA A 16 43.76 -2.08 14.10
CA ALA A 16 42.79 -2.55 13.10
C ALA A 16 41.34 -2.41 13.60
N ILE A 17 41.08 -2.73 14.87
CA ILE A 17 39.73 -2.61 15.48
C ILE A 17 39.29 -1.14 15.55
N VAL A 18 40.17 -0.24 16.01
CA VAL A 18 39.85 1.19 16.09
C VAL A 18 39.61 1.78 14.70
N THR A 19 40.42 1.40 13.70
CA THR A 19 40.25 1.88 12.32
C THR A 19 38.93 1.39 11.72
N MET A 20 38.55 0.13 11.97
CA MET A 20 37.26 -0.42 11.51
C MET A 20 36.07 0.26 12.20
N ALA A 21 36.18 0.59 13.49
CA ALA A 21 35.14 1.29 14.23
C ALA A 21 34.91 2.72 13.68
N VAL A 22 36.00 3.47 13.42
CA VAL A 22 35.91 4.83 12.87
C VAL A 22 35.34 4.84 11.45
N VAL A 23 35.70 3.85 10.61
CA VAL A 23 35.13 3.72 9.27
C VAL A 23 33.65 3.32 9.33
N ALA A 24 33.25 2.48 10.29
CA ALA A 24 31.85 2.11 10.48
C ALA A 24 31.00 3.29 10.98
N GLU A 25 31.53 4.13 11.86
CA GLU A 25 30.86 5.32 12.40
C GLU A 25 30.70 6.40 11.32
N SER A 26 31.74 6.66 10.52
CA SER A 26 31.68 7.55 9.34
C SER A 26 30.70 7.05 8.26
N ALA A 27 30.63 5.74 8.02
CA ALA A 27 29.66 5.13 7.11
C ALA A 27 28.23 5.15 7.67
N TRP A 28 28.07 5.21 8.99
CA TRP A 28 26.78 5.35 9.65
C TRP A 28 26.26 6.78 9.58
N GLU A 29 27.09 7.79 9.91
CA GLU A 29 26.71 9.21 9.84
C GLU A 29 26.36 9.66 8.41
N SER A 30 27.04 9.12 7.39
CA SER A 30 26.71 9.37 5.98
C SER A 30 25.43 8.66 5.49
N ARG A 31 24.93 7.64 6.20
CA ARG A 31 23.62 7.02 5.94
C ARG A 31 22.48 7.74 6.66
N VAL A 32 22.74 8.31 7.84
CA VAL A 32 21.74 9.05 8.61
C VAL A 32 21.36 10.37 7.92
N SER A 33 22.27 10.99 7.17
CA SER A 33 21.97 12.20 6.36
C SER A 33 21.16 11.93 5.08
N VAL A 34 20.87 10.68 4.74
CA VAL A 34 19.93 10.29 3.66
C VAL A 34 18.49 10.19 4.18
N GLY A 35 18.28 10.29 5.50
CA GLY A 35 16.98 10.10 6.16
C GLY A 35 16.06 11.32 6.21
N GLU A 36 16.57 12.54 6.02
CA GLU A 36 15.74 13.74 5.83
C GLU A 36 15.51 13.98 4.33
N LYS A 37 14.91 13.00 3.64
CA LYS A 37 14.32 13.28 2.33
C LYS A 37 13.22 14.32 2.54
N ASN A 38 13.30 15.42 1.78
CA ASN A 38 12.33 16.50 1.83
C ASN A 38 10.92 15.94 1.59
N VAL A 39 10.08 15.96 2.63
CA VAL A 39 8.65 15.55 2.56
C VAL A 39 7.92 16.21 1.37
N GLY A 40 8.40 17.40 0.94
CA GLY A 40 7.91 18.08 -0.25
C GLY A 40 8.17 17.35 -1.57
N GLU A 41 9.34 16.73 -1.75
CA GLU A 41 9.72 16.04 -3.00
C GLU A 41 8.94 14.72 -3.17
N GLU A 42 8.67 14.00 -2.08
CA GLU A 42 7.84 12.78 -2.11
C GLU A 42 6.41 13.09 -2.57
N SER A 43 5.81 14.12 -1.96
CA SER A 43 4.46 14.57 -2.29
C SER A 43 4.38 15.00 -3.76
N GLU A 44 5.35 15.76 -4.25
CA GLU A 44 5.38 16.22 -5.65
C GLU A 44 5.35 15.05 -6.65
N ILE A 45 6.17 14.03 -6.45
CA ILE A 45 6.27 12.86 -7.35
C ILE A 45 5.00 12.01 -7.32
N LEU A 46 4.44 11.74 -6.14
CA LEU A 46 3.27 10.85 -5.99
C LEU A 46 1.94 11.55 -6.30
N CYS A 47 1.95 12.89 -6.40
CA CYS A 47 0.77 13.71 -6.64
C CYS A 47 0.72 14.36 -8.03
N GLU A 48 1.59 13.94 -8.96
CA GLU A 48 1.58 14.37 -10.36
C GLU A 48 0.22 14.19 -11.05
N ARG A 49 -0.63 13.29 -10.51
CA ARG A 49 -1.95 12.98 -11.07
C ARG A 49 -3.06 13.07 -10.03
N ASN A 50 -4.23 13.49 -10.50
CA ASN A 50 -5.44 13.49 -9.69
C ASN A 50 -6.09 12.10 -9.68
N TRP A 51 -5.88 11.38 -8.60
CA TRP A 51 -6.44 10.05 -8.41
C TRP A 51 -7.83 10.08 -7.76
N VAL A 52 -8.72 9.19 -8.19
CA VAL A 52 -10.01 8.90 -7.53
C VAL A 52 -10.07 7.42 -7.18
N VAL A 53 -10.09 7.09 -5.90
CA VAL A 53 -10.07 5.70 -5.43
C VAL A 53 -11.41 5.36 -4.79
N VAL A 54 -12.14 4.42 -5.38
CA VAL A 54 -13.39 3.89 -4.80
C VAL A 54 -13.06 2.66 -3.96
N LEU A 55 -13.15 2.78 -2.64
CA LEU A 55 -12.98 1.69 -1.70
C LEU A 55 -14.34 1.16 -1.26
N SER A 56 -14.57 -0.15 -1.36
CA SER A 56 -15.91 -0.69 -1.12
C SER A 56 -15.94 -2.10 -0.56
N THR A 57 -16.98 -2.40 0.22
CA THR A 57 -17.32 -3.78 0.58
C THR A 57 -17.97 -4.53 -0.59
N GLY A 58 -17.89 -5.87 -0.57
CA GLY A 58 -18.45 -6.70 -1.63
C GLY A 58 -19.97 -6.53 -1.75
N ARG A 59 -20.50 -6.35 -2.97
CA ARG A 59 -21.96 -6.21 -3.24
C ARG A 59 -22.61 -4.96 -2.62
N ALA A 60 -21.83 -3.91 -2.36
CA ALA A 60 -22.35 -2.61 -1.94
C ALA A 60 -22.73 -1.67 -3.12
N GLY A 61 -22.81 -2.17 -4.36
CA GLY A 61 -23.15 -1.32 -5.53
C GLY A 61 -21.98 -0.50 -6.09
N SER A 62 -20.74 -0.78 -5.69
CA SER A 62 -19.55 -0.01 -6.13
C SER A 62 -19.30 -0.02 -7.63
N THR A 63 -19.70 -1.07 -8.35
CA THR A 63 -19.59 -1.09 -9.82
C THR A 63 -20.56 -0.11 -10.46
N SER A 64 -21.78 0.03 -9.92
CA SER A 64 -22.74 1.03 -10.41
C SER A 64 -22.24 2.44 -10.12
N LEU A 65 -21.74 2.68 -8.90
CA LEU A 65 -21.13 3.96 -8.52
C LEU A 65 -19.94 4.32 -9.42
N MET A 66 -19.04 3.37 -9.67
CA MET A 66 -17.90 3.56 -10.57
C MET A 66 -18.34 3.97 -11.97
N LYS A 67 -19.34 3.30 -12.56
CA LYS A 67 -19.90 3.67 -13.87
C LYS A 67 -20.56 5.05 -13.87
N MET A 68 -21.17 5.46 -12.77
CA MET A 68 -21.71 6.81 -12.64
C MET A 68 -20.60 7.86 -12.61
N ILE A 69 -19.50 7.60 -11.88
CA ILE A 69 -18.34 8.49 -11.85
C ILE A 69 -17.68 8.56 -13.24
N ASP A 70 -17.53 7.42 -13.91
CA ASP A 70 -16.96 7.31 -15.26
C ASP A 70 -17.80 8.04 -16.33
N SER A 71 -19.09 8.26 -16.08
CA SER A 71 -19.94 9.04 -16.98
C SER A 71 -19.71 10.55 -16.90
N VAL A 72 -18.93 11.02 -15.91
CA VAL A 72 -18.59 12.43 -15.76
C VAL A 72 -17.45 12.78 -16.72
N PRO A 73 -17.58 13.84 -17.54
CA PRO A 73 -16.52 14.25 -18.46
C PRO A 73 -15.16 14.45 -17.75
N LYS A 74 -14.09 14.02 -18.41
CA LYS A 74 -12.69 14.11 -17.93
C LYS A 74 -12.36 13.27 -16.70
N ILE A 75 -13.24 12.37 -16.30
CA ILE A 75 -12.95 11.33 -15.29
C ILE A 75 -12.97 9.99 -16.00
N SER A 76 -11.97 9.16 -15.73
CA SER A 76 -11.92 7.79 -16.26
C SER A 76 -11.66 6.81 -15.12
N MET A 77 -12.57 5.87 -14.94
CA MET A 77 -12.61 4.94 -13.82
C MET A 77 -12.48 3.50 -14.30
N TYR A 78 -11.66 2.72 -13.59
CA TYR A 78 -11.52 1.29 -13.86
C TYR A 78 -12.12 0.38 -12.80
N GLY A 79 -12.50 -0.80 -13.30
CA GLY A 79 -13.00 -1.90 -12.50
C GLY A 79 -11.99 -2.46 -11.51
N GLU A 80 -12.37 -3.58 -10.90
CA GLU A 80 -11.47 -4.30 -10.04
C GLU A 80 -10.31 -4.86 -10.87
N ASN A 81 -9.07 -4.45 -10.57
CA ASN A 81 -7.87 -4.96 -11.24
C ASN A 81 -7.51 -6.39 -10.79
N HIS A 82 -8.49 -7.27 -10.57
CA HIS A 82 -8.32 -8.65 -10.08
C HIS A 82 -7.49 -8.80 -8.79
N GLY A 83 -7.29 -7.73 -8.00
CA GLY A 83 -6.41 -7.75 -6.84
C GLY A 83 -4.93 -7.50 -7.15
N LEU A 84 -4.62 -6.95 -8.32
CA LEU A 84 -3.27 -6.62 -8.76
C LEU A 84 -2.52 -5.71 -7.78
N LEU A 85 -3.21 -4.74 -7.18
CA LEU A 85 -2.64 -3.91 -6.11
C LEU A 85 -2.07 -4.76 -4.97
N ASN A 86 -2.77 -5.83 -4.57
CA ASN A 86 -2.28 -6.72 -3.52
C ASN A 86 -1.05 -7.48 -4.00
N LEU A 87 -1.06 -7.99 -5.24
CA LEU A 87 0.10 -8.71 -5.77
C LEU A 87 1.34 -7.81 -5.76
N LEU A 88 1.16 -6.53 -6.10
CA LEU A 88 2.22 -5.54 -6.04
C LEU A 88 2.65 -5.29 -4.59
N TYR A 89 1.72 -5.18 -3.64
CA TYR A 89 2.06 -4.95 -2.24
C TYR A 89 2.76 -6.14 -1.58
N ASP A 90 2.19 -7.33 -1.71
CA ASP A 90 2.72 -8.58 -1.13
C ASP A 90 4.14 -8.86 -1.68
N GLN A 91 4.38 -8.58 -2.96
CA GLN A 91 5.69 -8.83 -3.60
C GLN A 91 6.68 -7.68 -3.44
N LEU A 92 6.24 -6.41 -3.54
CA LEU A 92 7.14 -5.26 -3.63
C LEU A 92 7.35 -4.51 -2.33
N LEU A 93 6.47 -4.63 -1.35
CA LEU A 93 6.61 -3.93 -0.07
C LEU A 93 6.94 -4.89 1.05
N GLU A 94 6.16 -5.95 1.25
CA GLU A 94 6.40 -6.88 2.37
C GLU A 94 7.63 -7.76 2.15
N GLY A 95 7.83 -8.25 0.91
CA GLY A 95 8.96 -9.12 0.58
C GLY A 95 10.33 -8.49 0.78
N PHE A 96 10.41 -7.16 0.74
CA PHE A 96 11.67 -6.42 0.78
C PHE A 96 12.07 -5.91 2.17
N GLU A 97 11.11 -5.75 3.09
CA GLU A 97 11.42 -5.43 4.48
C GLU A 97 11.98 -6.63 5.25
N ALA A 98 11.69 -7.85 4.78
CA ALA A 98 11.94 -9.09 5.54
C ALA A 98 13.32 -9.73 5.31
N THR A 99 14.09 -9.34 4.29
CA THR A 99 15.32 -10.06 3.93
C THR A 99 16.59 -9.27 4.25
N ASN A 100 17.22 -9.55 5.39
CA ASN A 100 18.61 -9.16 5.70
C ASN A 100 19.65 -9.96 4.87
N GLU A 101 19.26 -10.58 3.76
CA GLU A 101 20.08 -11.54 3.01
C GLU A 101 20.46 -11.01 1.63
N ALA A 102 21.74 -11.22 1.28
CA ALA A 102 22.43 -11.25 -0.03
C ALA A 102 22.17 -10.17 -1.11
N PHE A 103 21.01 -9.52 -1.17
CA PHE A 103 20.60 -8.57 -2.20
C PHE A 103 20.62 -7.10 -1.75
N HIS A 104 20.88 -6.81 -0.47
CA HIS A 104 20.92 -5.43 0.03
C HIS A 104 22.32 -4.85 0.05
N HIS A 105 22.67 -4.10 -1.00
CA HIS A 105 23.75 -3.11 -0.89
C HIS A 105 23.20 -1.71 -0.59
N ASN A 106 21.92 -1.44 -0.89
CA ASN A 106 21.26 -0.15 -0.66
C ASN A 106 19.84 -0.33 -0.10
N ALA A 107 19.39 0.67 0.68
CA ALA A 107 17.98 0.79 1.05
C ALA A 107 17.13 1.03 -0.20
N ILE A 108 15.96 0.40 -0.24
CA ILE A 108 15.05 0.53 -1.36
C ILE A 108 14.30 1.85 -1.25
N ASP A 109 14.21 2.56 -2.37
CA ASP A 109 13.49 3.82 -2.45
C ASP A 109 11.98 3.57 -2.56
N SER A 110 11.29 3.56 -1.41
CA SER A 110 9.85 3.29 -1.32
C SER A 110 9.01 4.23 -2.19
N ILE A 111 9.43 5.49 -2.32
CA ILE A 111 8.78 6.50 -3.17
C ILE A 111 8.78 6.05 -4.63
N ARG A 112 9.91 5.54 -5.11
CA ARG A 112 10.03 5.05 -6.49
C ARG A 112 9.18 3.80 -6.72
N ILE A 113 9.08 2.91 -5.74
CA ILE A 113 8.19 1.74 -5.83
C ILE A 113 6.72 2.17 -5.90
N ARG A 114 6.30 3.10 -5.04
CA ARG A 114 4.94 3.64 -5.05
C ARG A 114 4.64 4.32 -6.38
N LYS A 115 5.55 5.15 -6.91
CA LYS A 115 5.41 5.76 -8.24
C LYS A 115 5.34 4.72 -9.35
N ALA A 116 6.22 3.72 -9.34
CA ALA A 116 6.18 2.62 -10.29
C ALA A 116 4.85 1.84 -10.22
N THR A 117 4.28 1.70 -9.02
CA THR A 117 2.95 1.09 -8.83
C THR A 117 1.85 1.95 -9.46
N GLN A 118 1.88 3.28 -9.28
CA GLN A 118 0.96 4.20 -9.94
C GLN A 118 1.06 4.13 -11.47
N ASP A 119 2.30 4.12 -11.99
CA ASP A 119 2.56 4.07 -13.43
C ASP A 119 2.13 2.74 -14.03
N PHE A 120 2.47 1.62 -13.38
CA PHE A 120 2.04 0.30 -13.80
C PHE A 120 0.51 0.16 -13.82
N LEU A 121 -0.18 0.72 -12.82
CA LEU A 121 -1.64 0.75 -12.83
C LEU A 121 -2.18 1.57 -14.00
N LEU A 122 -1.55 2.70 -14.35
CA LEU A 122 -1.95 3.47 -15.52
C LEU A 122 -1.75 2.68 -16.83
N GLU A 123 -0.63 1.97 -16.97
CA GLU A 123 -0.40 1.17 -18.17
C GLU A 123 -1.43 0.03 -18.29
N MET A 124 -1.76 -0.62 -17.17
CA MET A 124 -2.78 -1.67 -17.13
C MET A 124 -4.18 -1.18 -17.46
N MET A 125 -4.43 0.10 -17.22
CA MET A 125 -5.68 0.78 -17.57
C MET A 125 -5.83 1.01 -19.08
N GLY A 126 -4.72 0.97 -19.83
CA GLY A 126 -4.69 1.15 -21.29
C GLY A 126 -4.52 2.60 -21.73
N HIS A 127 -4.31 2.78 -23.03
CA HIS A 127 -4.07 4.09 -23.64
C HIS A 127 -5.30 5.00 -23.51
N ARG A 128 -5.08 6.23 -23.05
CA ARG A 128 -6.15 7.17 -22.69
C ARG A 128 -6.06 8.44 -23.49
N ASP A 129 -7.19 9.12 -23.56
CA ASP A 129 -7.25 10.43 -24.19
C ASP A 129 -6.47 11.43 -23.33
N ASN A 130 -5.57 12.21 -23.95
CA ASN A 130 -4.69 13.16 -23.23
C ASN A 130 -5.46 14.29 -22.52
N ASN A 131 -6.79 14.32 -22.64
CA ASN A 131 -7.68 15.34 -22.07
C ASN A 131 -8.33 14.91 -20.74
N GLU A 132 -8.05 13.70 -20.24
CA GLU A 132 -8.53 13.25 -18.94
C GLU A 132 -7.86 14.05 -17.81
N THR A 133 -8.66 14.50 -16.84
CA THR A 133 -8.17 15.28 -15.68
C THR A 133 -8.06 14.43 -14.42
N PHE A 134 -8.94 13.43 -14.29
CA PHE A 134 -8.97 12.52 -13.15
C PHE A 134 -8.92 11.07 -13.63
N VAL A 135 -8.11 10.30 -12.93
CA VAL A 135 -7.92 8.87 -13.17
C VAL A 135 -8.33 8.14 -11.90
N GLY A 136 -9.10 7.07 -12.02
CA GLY A 136 -9.48 6.32 -10.84
C GLY A 136 -9.69 4.84 -11.06
N PHE A 137 -9.84 4.14 -9.95
CA PHE A 137 -10.13 2.72 -9.95
C PHE A 137 -11.00 2.36 -8.75
N LYS A 138 -11.64 1.21 -8.86
CA LYS A 138 -12.46 0.63 -7.80
C LYS A 138 -11.75 -0.60 -7.23
N GLN A 139 -11.60 -0.64 -5.91
CA GLN A 139 -11.03 -1.77 -5.20
C GLN A 139 -11.95 -2.26 -4.07
N LEU A 140 -12.05 -3.59 -3.94
CA LEU A 140 -12.75 -4.21 -2.82
C LEU A 140 -11.81 -4.34 -1.63
N THR A 141 -12.26 -3.95 -0.45
CA THR A 141 -11.45 -4.00 0.78
C THR A 141 -11.01 -5.40 1.17
N LYS A 142 -11.79 -6.42 0.82
CA LYS A 142 -11.42 -7.81 1.14
C LYS A 142 -10.09 -8.25 0.52
N ARG A 143 -9.66 -7.51 -0.50
CA ARG A 143 -8.44 -7.74 -1.23
C ARG A 143 -7.31 -6.93 -0.60
N ILE A 144 -7.56 -5.77 0.00
CA ILE A 144 -6.49 -4.93 0.54
C ILE A 144 -6.22 -5.32 2.01
N PRO A 145 -5.08 -5.95 2.33
CA PRO A 145 -4.76 -6.30 3.72
C PRO A 145 -4.50 -5.06 4.57
N ASN A 146 -3.94 -4.00 3.96
CA ASN A 146 -3.60 -2.75 4.63
C ASN A 146 -4.01 -1.53 3.79
N LEU A 147 -5.07 -0.84 4.19
CA LEU A 147 -5.55 0.38 3.53
C LEU A 147 -4.54 1.53 3.61
N ASN A 148 -3.63 1.52 4.59
CA ASN A 148 -2.59 2.56 4.69
C ASN A 148 -1.63 2.49 3.51
N LEU A 149 -1.37 1.30 2.96
CA LEU A 149 -0.57 1.19 1.75
C LEU A 149 -1.21 1.90 0.56
N VAL A 150 -2.55 1.90 0.48
CA VAL A 150 -3.26 2.63 -0.57
C VAL A 150 -3.12 4.13 -0.34
N SER A 151 -3.30 4.63 0.88
CA SER A 151 -3.14 6.06 1.17
C SER A 151 -1.71 6.56 1.01
N GLU A 152 -0.73 5.74 1.39
CA GLU A 152 0.69 6.01 1.18
C GLU A 152 1.08 5.98 -0.31
N THR A 153 0.50 5.06 -1.10
CA THR A 153 0.76 4.98 -2.54
C THR A 153 0.08 6.12 -3.28
N PHE A 154 -1.08 6.58 -2.82
CA PHE A 154 -1.89 7.61 -3.46
C PHE A 154 -2.22 8.75 -2.48
N PRO A 155 -1.22 9.51 -2.00
CA PRO A 155 -1.39 10.48 -0.92
C PRO A 155 -2.33 11.64 -1.30
N CYS A 156 -2.39 12.01 -2.58
CA CYS A 156 -3.29 13.06 -3.08
C CYS A 156 -4.58 12.53 -3.73
N ALA A 157 -4.92 11.26 -3.55
CA ALA A 157 -6.16 10.72 -4.09
C ALA A 157 -7.40 11.24 -3.33
N LYS A 158 -8.50 11.37 -4.08
CA LYS A 158 -9.83 11.51 -3.50
C LYS A 158 -10.42 10.12 -3.25
N TYR A 159 -10.70 9.82 -1.99
CA TYR A 159 -11.27 8.55 -1.58
C TYR A 159 -12.80 8.60 -1.55
N ILE A 160 -13.45 7.63 -2.20
CA ILE A 160 -14.89 7.43 -2.12
C ILE A 160 -15.14 6.11 -1.41
N ILE A 161 -15.66 6.20 -0.19
CA ILE A 161 -15.93 5.04 0.66
C ILE A 161 -17.38 4.57 0.45
N ASN A 162 -17.56 3.37 -0.11
CA ASN A 162 -18.87 2.83 -0.43
C ASN A 162 -19.17 1.54 0.33
N TYR A 163 -20.12 1.61 1.28
CA TYR A 163 -20.58 0.48 2.08
C TYR A 163 -22.11 0.48 2.18
N ARG A 164 -22.71 -0.66 2.56
CA ARG A 164 -24.16 -0.79 2.73
C ARG A 164 -24.49 -0.98 4.21
N ARG A 165 -25.28 -0.08 4.79
CA ARG A 165 -25.72 -0.17 6.20
C ARG A 165 -26.58 -1.41 6.48
N ASN A 166 -27.42 -1.80 5.51
CA ASN A 166 -28.23 -3.01 5.63
C ASN A 166 -27.40 -4.25 5.26
N ILE A 167 -26.64 -4.76 6.23
CA ILE A 167 -25.80 -5.94 6.09
C ILE A 167 -26.63 -7.16 5.73
N SER A 168 -27.83 -7.34 6.29
CA SER A 168 -28.72 -8.46 5.94
C SER A 168 -29.03 -8.50 4.44
N ALA A 169 -29.40 -7.37 3.83
CA ALA A 169 -29.67 -7.29 2.40
C ALA A 169 -28.40 -7.48 1.56
N GLN A 170 -27.22 -7.09 2.07
CA GLN A 170 -25.94 -7.32 1.41
C GLN A 170 -25.53 -8.81 1.43
N VAL A 171 -25.77 -9.49 2.56
CA VAL A 171 -25.59 -10.94 2.70
C VAL A 171 -26.48 -11.67 1.71
N GLN A 172 -27.77 -11.31 1.62
CA GLN A 172 -28.67 -11.90 0.63
C GLN A 172 -28.19 -11.67 -0.81
N ALA A 173 -27.66 -10.49 -1.13
CA ALA A 173 -27.05 -10.22 -2.44
C ALA A 173 -25.76 -11.02 -2.71
N HIS A 174 -25.09 -11.50 -1.67
CA HIS A 174 -23.97 -12.45 -1.76
C HIS A 174 -24.45 -13.89 -1.98
N MET A 175 -25.52 -14.29 -1.28
CA MET A 175 -26.18 -15.58 -1.42
C MET A 175 -26.77 -15.78 -2.80
N ASN A 176 -27.27 -14.72 -3.44
CA ASN A 176 -27.86 -14.82 -4.77
C ASN A 176 -26.82 -14.89 -5.90
N ARG A 177 -25.53 -15.07 -5.60
CA ARG A 177 -24.57 -15.49 -6.64
C ARG A 177 -24.81 -16.94 -6.99
N ASP A 178 -24.48 -17.30 -8.23
CA ASP A 178 -24.40 -18.67 -8.74
C ASP A 178 -23.23 -19.46 -8.08
N MET A 179 -23.11 -19.38 -6.75
CA MET A 179 -22.29 -20.29 -5.98
C MET A 179 -23.11 -21.53 -5.71
N ASP A 180 -22.51 -22.68 -6.00
CA ASP A 180 -23.02 -24.00 -5.67
C ASP A 180 -23.56 -24.02 -4.22
N PRO A 181 -24.86 -24.32 -4.02
CA PRO A 181 -25.44 -24.46 -2.69
C PRO A 181 -24.68 -25.45 -1.80
N GLU A 182 -24.05 -26.48 -2.36
CA GLU A 182 -23.29 -27.48 -1.59
C GLU A 182 -22.02 -26.88 -0.96
N LEU A 183 -21.47 -25.81 -1.54
CA LEU A 183 -20.34 -25.08 -0.98
C LEU A 183 -20.75 -24.15 0.18
N ARG A 184 -22.06 -23.99 0.43
CA ARG A 184 -22.59 -23.17 1.53
C ARG A 184 -22.82 -24.06 2.74
N GLY A 185 -21.77 -24.22 3.54
CA GLY A 185 -21.92 -24.86 4.86
C GLY A 185 -22.97 -24.16 5.73
N PRO A 186 -23.44 -24.81 6.82
CA PRO A 186 -24.54 -24.31 7.65
C PRO A 186 -24.29 -22.89 8.21
N ASP A 187 -23.02 -22.53 8.43
CA ASP A 187 -22.63 -21.22 8.98
C ASP A 187 -22.30 -20.18 7.90
N PHE A 188 -22.53 -20.46 6.61
CA PHE A 188 -22.09 -19.58 5.52
C PHE A 188 -22.71 -18.19 5.61
N GLU A 189 -23.98 -18.09 6.02
CA GLU A 189 -24.65 -16.80 6.22
C GLU A 189 -24.02 -16.01 7.35
N GLU A 190 -23.82 -16.63 8.51
CA GLU A 190 -23.24 -15.95 9.66
C GLU A 190 -21.79 -15.52 9.38
N LYS A 191 -20.99 -16.39 8.74
CA LYS A 191 -19.61 -16.05 8.32
C LYS A 191 -19.59 -14.88 7.34
N THR A 192 -20.47 -14.88 6.34
CA THR A 192 -20.58 -13.78 5.37
C THR A 192 -21.01 -12.48 6.05
N ARG A 193 -21.95 -12.55 6.99
CA ARG A 193 -22.43 -11.39 7.77
C ARG A 193 -21.30 -10.78 8.60
N LYS A 194 -20.59 -11.59 9.40
CA LYS A 194 -19.44 -11.14 10.21
C LYS A 194 -18.35 -10.54 9.32
N PHE A 195 -18.04 -11.20 8.21
CA PHE A 195 -17.07 -10.70 7.24
C PHE A 195 -17.46 -9.33 6.68
N LEU A 196 -18.71 -9.14 6.22
CA LEU A 196 -19.17 -7.85 5.69
C LEU A 196 -19.22 -6.75 6.75
N GLN A 197 -19.56 -7.10 8.00
CA GLN A 197 -19.53 -6.19 9.13
C GLN A 197 -18.09 -5.70 9.39
N ASN A 198 -17.14 -6.64 9.53
CA ASN A 198 -15.72 -6.30 9.75
C ASN A 198 -15.16 -5.40 8.65
N GLN A 199 -15.51 -5.70 7.38
CA GLN A 199 -15.07 -4.90 6.24
C GLN A 199 -15.68 -3.48 6.25
N THR A 200 -16.91 -3.35 6.72
CA THR A 200 -17.58 -2.05 6.88
C THR A 200 -16.93 -1.26 8.00
N ASP A 201 -16.68 -1.88 9.15
CA ASP A 201 -16.04 -1.23 10.30
C ASP A 201 -14.62 -0.78 9.95
N TYR A 202 -13.89 -1.58 9.16
CA TYR A 202 -12.56 -1.25 8.67
C TYR A 202 -12.57 -0.02 7.75
N LEU A 203 -13.49 0.06 6.79
CA LEU A 203 -13.66 1.24 5.95
C LEU A 203 -14.06 2.49 6.73
N MET A 204 -14.92 2.34 7.73
CA MET A 204 -15.34 3.44 8.58
C MET A 204 -14.19 3.96 9.45
N ALA A 205 -13.32 3.08 9.93
CA ALA A 205 -12.11 3.47 10.64
C ALA A 205 -11.18 4.28 9.73
N PHE A 206 -10.88 3.76 8.53
CA PHE A 206 -10.08 4.45 7.52
C PHE A 206 -10.64 5.84 7.17
N HIS A 207 -11.95 5.94 6.97
CA HIS A 207 -12.63 7.20 6.68
C HIS A 207 -12.43 8.23 7.80
N ARG A 208 -12.63 7.84 9.07
CA ARG A 208 -12.47 8.74 10.21
C ARG A 208 -11.05 9.27 10.35
N GLU A 209 -10.05 8.41 10.14
CA GLU A 209 -8.64 8.79 10.18
C GLU A 209 -8.29 9.82 9.09
N HIS A 210 -8.78 9.61 7.87
CA HIS A 210 -8.45 10.48 6.73
C HIS A 210 -9.28 11.78 6.69
N GLU A 211 -10.50 11.78 7.24
CA GLU A 211 -11.25 13.03 7.45
C GLU A 211 -10.50 13.97 8.41
N GLN A 212 -10.01 13.45 9.53
CA GLN A 212 -9.29 14.27 10.52
C GLN A 212 -8.05 14.94 9.91
N ASN A 213 -7.32 14.23 9.06
CA ASN A 213 -6.14 14.77 8.38
C ASN A 213 -6.49 15.86 7.35
N SER A 214 -7.67 15.76 6.72
CA SER A 214 -8.14 16.74 5.72
C SER A 214 -8.52 18.10 6.34
N TYR A 215 -8.92 18.11 7.62
CA TYR A 215 -9.24 19.34 8.35
C TYR A 215 -8.03 19.97 9.05
N ALA A 216 -6.97 19.20 9.32
CA ALA A 216 -5.77 19.70 9.99
C ALA A 216 -4.82 20.50 9.07
N THR A 217 -5.04 20.47 7.75
CA THR A 217 -4.18 21.10 6.73
C THR A 217 -4.79 22.37 6.11
N GLN A 218 -5.91 22.87 6.64
CA GLN A 218 -6.52 24.17 6.27
C GLN A 218 -6.22 25.25 7.31
#